data_AF-A0A1F7NI59-F1
#
_entry.id   AF-A0A1F7NI59-F1
#
_cell.length_a   1.000
_cell.length_b   1.000
_cell.length_c   1.000
_cell.angle_alpha   90.00
_cell.angle_beta   90.00
_cell.angle_gamma   90.00
#
_symmetry.space_group_name_H-M   'P 1'
#
loop_
_entity.id
_entity.type
_entity.pdbx_description
1 polymer ?
#
loop_
_entity_poly.entity_id
_entity_poly.type
_entity_poly.pdbx_seq_one_letter_code
_entity_poly.pdbx_strand_id
1 'polypeptide(L)'
;MLRDQGNQVARKFGLVYTLPDDLRQVYLKFGIDLAHANGDDSWTLPMPGRFVIDRTGTIRAADADPDYTRRPDPARTIDALRALRG
;
A
#
# COMPACT_ATOMS: atom_id res chain seq x y z
N MET A 1 8.79 14.33 9.44
CA MET A 1 7.58 13.48 9.27
C MET A 1 8.03 12.08 8.90
N LEU A 2 7.42 11.02 9.46
CA LEU A 2 7.77 9.63 9.16
C LEU A 2 7.11 9.19 7.84
N ARG A 3 7.87 8.66 6.89
CA ARG A 3 7.37 8.17 5.59
C ARG A 3 8.21 7.00 5.06
N ASP A 4 7.61 6.14 4.24
CA ASP A 4 8.31 5.07 3.51
C ASP A 4 8.96 5.62 2.23
N GLN A 5 10.16 6.18 2.36
CA GLN A 5 10.85 6.80 1.23
C GLN A 5 11.23 5.77 0.16
N GLY A 6 10.79 5.99 -1.08
CA GLY A 6 11.03 5.09 -2.22
C GLY A 6 10.20 3.81 -2.19
N ASN A 7 9.15 3.76 -1.37
CA ASN A 7 8.30 2.60 -1.18
C ASN A 7 9.08 1.34 -0.73
N GLN A 8 10.14 1.50 0.06
CA GLN A 8 11.04 0.40 0.45
C GLN A 8 10.34 -0.66 1.28
N VAL A 9 9.52 -0.26 2.26
CA VAL A 9 8.72 -1.19 3.06
C VAL A 9 7.62 -1.79 2.18
N ALA A 10 6.87 -0.97 1.44
CA ALA A 10 5.79 -1.46 0.58
C ALA A 10 6.28 -2.50 -0.45
N ARG A 11 7.50 -2.34 -1.02
CA ARG A 11 8.11 -3.34 -1.93
C ARG A 11 8.32 -4.69 -1.25
N LYS A 12 8.76 -4.70 0.02
CA LYS A 12 8.94 -5.95 0.79
C LYS A 12 7.63 -6.70 1.01
N PHE A 13 6.51 -5.98 1.02
CA PHE A 13 5.16 -6.56 1.13
C PHE A 13 4.53 -6.84 -0.23
N GLY A 14 5.23 -6.62 -1.36
CA GLY A 14 4.70 -6.85 -2.69
C GLY A 14 3.60 -5.88 -3.12
N LEU A 15 3.52 -4.70 -2.50
CA LEU A 15 2.41 -3.75 -2.69
C LEU A 15 2.69 -2.69 -3.76
N VAL A 16 3.86 -2.70 -4.40
CA VAL A 16 4.29 -1.59 -5.25
C VAL A 16 4.15 -1.98 -6.71
N TYR A 17 3.50 -1.12 -7.48
CA TYR A 17 3.39 -1.25 -8.92
C TYR A 17 3.87 0.03 -9.61
N THR A 18 4.38 -0.14 -10.82
CA THR A 18 4.75 0.97 -11.71
C THR A 18 3.54 1.35 -12.53
N LEU A 19 3.25 2.65 -12.63
CA LEU A 19 2.19 3.12 -13.52
C LEU A 19 2.61 2.86 -14.98
N PRO A 20 1.74 2.24 -15.78
CA PRO A 20 1.89 2.21 -17.23
C PRO A 20 2.04 3.63 -17.82
N ASP A 21 2.81 3.74 -18.90
CA ASP A 21 3.15 5.04 -19.50
C ASP A 21 1.93 5.83 -19.98
N ASP A 22 0.90 5.15 -20.48
CA ASP A 22 -0.36 5.75 -20.90
C ASP A 22 -1.08 6.42 -19.73
N LEU A 23 -1.15 5.75 -18.56
CA LEU A 23 -1.72 6.32 -17.34
C LEU A 23 -0.86 7.46 -16.79
N ARG A 24 0.47 7.36 -16.87
CA ARG A 24 1.38 8.48 -16.53
C ARG A 24 1.03 9.73 -17.33
N GLN A 25 0.79 9.62 -18.64
CA GLN A 25 0.40 10.76 -19.47
C GLN A 25 -0.96 11.35 -19.04
N VAL A 26 -1.92 10.50 -18.65
CA VAL A 26 -3.22 10.96 -18.13
C VAL A 26 -3.05 11.74 -16.82
N TYR A 27 -2.25 11.23 -15.89
CA TYR A 27 -1.96 11.90 -14.62
C TYR A 27 -1.35 13.29 -14.82
N LEU A 28 -0.36 13.40 -15.73
CA LEU A 28 0.26 14.68 -16.07
C LEU A 28 -0.75 15.67 -16.66
N LYS A 29 -1.70 15.22 -17.49
CA LYS A 29 -2.79 16.07 -18.00
C LYS A 29 -3.72 16.59 -16.91
N PHE A 30 -3.88 15.85 -15.82
CA PHE A 30 -4.59 16.31 -14.62
C PHE A 30 -3.73 17.14 -13.67
N GLY A 31 -2.48 17.46 -14.04
CA GLY A 31 -1.54 18.20 -13.20
C GLY A 31 -0.93 17.37 -12.05
N ILE A 32 -1.05 16.05 -12.11
CA ILE A 32 -0.52 15.12 -11.11
C ILE A 32 0.86 14.64 -11.58
N ASP A 33 1.91 15.34 -11.14
CA ASP A 33 3.30 14.91 -11.36
C ASP A 33 3.81 14.15 -10.13
N LEU A 34 3.75 12.81 -10.20
CA LEU A 34 4.23 11.94 -9.13
C LEU A 34 5.74 12.09 -8.90
N ALA A 35 6.52 12.31 -9.96
CA ALA A 35 7.96 12.40 -9.83
C ALA A 35 8.38 13.66 -9.08
N HIS A 36 7.73 14.79 -9.41
CA HIS A 36 7.91 16.03 -8.69
C HIS A 36 7.42 15.93 -7.24
N ALA A 37 6.22 15.39 -7.01
CA ALA A 37 5.62 15.30 -5.68
C ALA A 37 6.40 14.38 -4.72
N ASN A 38 6.93 13.27 -5.23
CA ASN A 38 7.63 12.28 -4.41
C ASN A 38 9.15 12.51 -4.36
N GLY A 39 9.70 13.30 -5.29
CA GLY A 39 11.14 13.54 -5.45
C GLY A 39 11.90 12.32 -5.98
N ASP A 40 11.23 11.53 -6.83
CA ASP A 40 11.71 10.24 -7.34
C ASP A 40 11.04 9.93 -8.69
N ASP A 41 11.80 9.53 -9.69
CA ASP A 41 11.31 9.32 -11.07
C ASP A 41 10.79 7.90 -11.33
N SER A 42 10.57 7.09 -10.29
CA SER A 42 10.17 5.69 -10.45
C SER A 42 8.74 5.50 -10.97
N TRP A 43 7.88 6.53 -10.87
CA TRP A 43 6.46 6.46 -11.21
C TRP A 43 5.74 5.26 -10.57
N THR A 44 6.13 4.93 -9.34
CA THR A 44 5.52 3.84 -8.57
C THR A 44 4.49 4.35 -7.56
N LEU A 45 3.41 3.58 -7.40
CA LEU A 45 2.41 3.80 -6.37
C LEU A 45 2.30 2.57 -5.46
N PRO A 46 2.08 2.77 -4.14
CA PRO A 46 1.71 1.68 -3.26
C PRO A 46 0.22 1.34 -3.42
N MET A 47 -0.09 0.05 -3.52
CA MET A 47 -1.42 -0.51 -3.34
C MET A 47 -1.79 -0.43 -1.86
N PRO A 48 -3.03 -0.04 -1.51
CA PRO A 48 -3.48 -0.10 -0.13
C PRO A 48 -3.49 -1.55 0.37
N GLY A 49 -2.97 -1.75 1.57
CA GLY A 49 -2.91 -3.06 2.21
C GLY A 49 -3.19 -2.96 3.71
N ARG A 50 -3.77 -4.03 4.26
CA ARG A 50 -4.02 -4.22 5.68
C ARG A 50 -3.34 -5.50 6.13
N PHE A 51 -2.56 -5.41 7.20
CA PHE A 51 -1.85 -6.55 7.78
C PHE A 51 -2.12 -6.62 9.28
N VAL A 52 -2.28 -7.83 9.79
CA VAL A 52 -2.19 -8.12 11.22
C VAL A 52 -0.90 -8.88 11.43
N ILE A 53 0.03 -8.30 12.18
CA ILE A 53 1.36 -8.86 12.46
C ILE A 53 1.45 -9.10 13.97
N ASP A 54 1.86 -10.30 14.36
CA ASP A 54 2.01 -10.61 15.78
C ASP A 54 3.37 -10.18 16.36
N ARG A 55 3.58 -10.43 17.66
CA ARG A 55 4.81 -10.04 18.37
C ARG A 55 6.07 -10.78 17.90
N THR A 56 5.93 -11.89 17.18
CA THR A 56 7.06 -12.61 16.57
C THR A 56 7.44 -12.06 15.21
N GLY A 57 6.68 -11.08 14.70
CA GLY A 57 6.86 -10.53 13.36
C GLY A 57 6.18 -11.34 12.27
N THR A 58 5.31 -12.29 12.61
CA THR A 58 4.63 -13.11 11.61
C THR A 58 3.32 -12.46 11.17
N ILE A 59 3.06 -12.43 9.86
CA ILE A 59 1.78 -11.99 9.30
C ILE A 59 0.71 -13.06 9.57
N ARG A 60 -0.37 -12.65 10.24
CA ARG A 60 -1.49 -13.52 10.65
C ARG A 60 -2.74 -13.28 9.80
N ALA A 61 -2.87 -12.09 9.23
CA ALA A 61 -3.86 -11.77 8.21
C ALA A 61 -3.29 -10.71 7.26
N ALA A 62 -3.65 -10.78 5.98
CA ALA A 62 -3.27 -9.82 4.95
C ALA A 62 -4.44 -9.62 3.98
N ASP A 63 -4.74 -8.36 3.66
CA ASP A 63 -5.64 -7.99 2.57
C ASP A 63 -4.98 -6.86 1.78
N ALA A 64 -5.00 -6.97 0.46
CA ALA A 64 -4.59 -5.91 -0.45
C ALA A 64 -5.53 -5.94 -1.66
N ASP A 65 -6.01 -4.76 -2.07
CA ASP A 65 -6.93 -4.64 -3.20
C ASP A 65 -6.47 -3.50 -4.11
N PRO A 66 -6.28 -3.74 -5.42
CA PRO A 66 -6.00 -2.68 -6.39
C PRO A 66 -7.09 -1.61 -6.42
N ASP A 67 -8.36 -1.99 -6.16
CA ASP A 67 -9.45 -1.05 -5.98
C ASP A 67 -9.43 -0.50 -4.56
N TYR A 68 -8.83 0.70 -4.42
CA TYR A 68 -8.69 1.39 -3.15
C TYR A 68 -10.02 1.78 -2.48
N THR A 69 -11.15 1.65 -3.18
CA THR A 69 -12.48 1.86 -2.62
C THR A 69 -13.01 0.63 -1.89
N ARG A 70 -12.46 -0.56 -2.18
CA ARG A 70 -12.80 -1.80 -1.49
C ARG A 70 -12.06 -1.87 -0.17
N ARG A 71 -12.81 -1.76 0.92
CA ARG A 71 -12.28 -1.83 2.28
C ARG A 71 -12.75 -3.12 2.95
N PRO A 72 -11.86 -3.89 3.57
CA PRO A 72 -12.28 -5.02 4.40
C PRO A 72 -13.09 -4.51 5.59
N ASP A 73 -14.11 -5.27 5.98
CA ASP A 73 -14.91 -5.00 7.17
C ASP A 73 -13.99 -4.86 8.41
N PRO A 74 -14.05 -3.74 9.15
CA PRO A 74 -13.28 -3.56 10.38
C PRO A 74 -13.41 -4.71 11.37
N ALA A 75 -14.58 -5.36 11.46
CA ALA A 75 -14.82 -6.49 12.36
C ALA A 75 -13.83 -7.63 12.12
N ARG A 76 -13.52 -7.96 10.85
CA ARG A 76 -12.52 -8.99 10.51
C ARG A 76 -11.14 -8.69 11.07
N THR A 77 -10.77 -7.41 11.13
CA THR A 77 -9.50 -6.98 11.73
C THR A 77 -9.48 -7.23 13.23
N ILE A 78 -10.57 -6.88 13.90
CA ILE A 78 -10.71 -7.07 15.35
C ILE A 78 -10.71 -8.56 15.70
N ASP A 79 -11.39 -9.39 14.92
CA ASP A 79 -11.44 -10.84 15.15
C ASP A 79 -10.07 -11.49 14.94
N ALA A 80 -9.34 -11.10 13.89
CA ALA A 80 -7.96 -11.53 13.69
C ALA A 80 -7.05 -11.14 14.86
N LEU A 81 -7.22 -9.93 15.42
CA LEU A 81 -6.46 -9.48 16.60
C LEU A 81 -6.83 -10.27 17.87
N ARG A 82 -8.12 -10.58 18.07
CA ARG A 82 -8.58 -11.38 19.22
C ARG A 82 -8.04 -12.80 19.18
N ALA A 83 -7.98 -13.41 17.99
CA ALA A 83 -7.40 -14.74 17.82
C ALA A 83 -5.92 -14.85 18.19
N LEU A 84 -5.19 -13.71 18.24
CA LEU A 84 -3.80 -13.66 18.68
C LEU A 84 -3.62 -13.49 20.19
N ARG A 85 -4.70 -13.21 20.93
CA ARG A 85 -4.67 -13.03 22.40
C ARG A 85 -5.00 -14.31 23.17
N GLY A 86 -4.92 -15.47 22.52
CA GLY A 86 -4.96 -16.79 23.17
C GLY A 86 -3.65 -17.14 23.86
#